data_AF-A0AAP0CFU5-F1
#
_entry.id   AF-A0AAP0CFU5-F1
#
_cell.length_a   1.000
_cell.length_b   1.000
_cell.length_c   1.000
_cell.angle_alpha   90.00
_cell.angle_beta   90.00
_cell.angle_gamma   90.00
#
_symmetry.space_group_name_H-M   'P 1'
#
loop_
_entity.id
_entity.type
_entity.pdbx_description
1 polymer ?
#
loop_
_entity_poly.entity_id
_entity_poly.type
_entity_poly.pdbx_seq_one_letter_code
_entity_poly.pdbx_strand_id
1 'polypeptide(L)'
;MSISSSPSPLHHNNSFNQHVIRNSVTFHRSIWGDQFLSYEERKDVTCEEQRVKELKEKVRKELVIEGCIQPTQHMKLLELIDVVQRLGLAYHFEEEIEECLTRIYVTYGDQWIDETNLQSTALWFRLLRQQGFNVSSGIFNKYKNENGEFLESLRDDIEGMLSLYEAAHMRVEGENVLDEALEFTKYHLGYIIENHTSSEDDASLETQIHQALQQPLRKRLPQLEALRYIPIYQRQDSHNDELLKLAKLDFNLLQELHRKELSEISKWWKNFDVSNKLPYVRDRIVEGFFWILAVYFEPQYSESRIFLMKACNLVIILDDTYDNYGTYEELRIFTEAVQKWSMSCLEMLPEYMKPIYQELLNVHKEAEDLLEKKGNAYRSYYTKEMVKEYTRNLLIEAKWANEKYIPTVEEHMSVTLVTCAYAMIIAKCYVYGDDSVTEDTFKWVSNYPPIVKASCLILRLMDDIATHKEEQERNHVASSVECYMKQYEVSEDRAREVFSKLVQDSWKVINRESLSPTDVPRALLMPPINLARVCDVLYARGDDYNHAGKEMKHYIISFLVNPITI
;
A
#
# COMPACT_ATOMS: atom_id res chain seq x y z
N MET A 1 -66.62 -12.17 -54.58
CA MET A 1 -65.34 -11.43 -54.75
C MET A 1 -65.14 -10.60 -53.51
N SER A 2 -63.90 -10.60 -53.06
CA SER A 2 -63.48 -10.50 -51.66
C SER A 2 -63.53 -9.09 -51.07
N ILE A 3 -63.82 -9.06 -49.77
CA ILE A 3 -63.65 -7.93 -48.86
C ILE A 3 -62.16 -7.59 -48.81
N SER A 4 -61.80 -6.32 -48.99
CA SER A 4 -60.45 -5.81 -48.71
C SER A 4 -60.54 -4.57 -47.82
N SER A 5 -60.08 -4.76 -46.60
CA SER A 5 -59.93 -3.82 -45.51
C SER A 5 -58.71 -2.92 -45.72
N SER A 6 -58.89 -1.61 -45.57
CA SER A 6 -57.79 -0.64 -45.42
C SER A 6 -57.21 -0.70 -44.00
N PRO A 7 -55.89 -0.76 -43.78
CA PRO A 7 -55.31 -0.55 -42.46
C PRO A 7 -55.00 0.94 -42.23
N SER A 8 -55.42 1.41 -41.05
CA SER A 8 -55.06 2.71 -40.48
C SER A 8 -53.55 2.81 -40.20
N PRO A 9 -52.94 4.01 -40.23
CA PRO A 9 -51.52 4.17 -39.93
C PRO A 9 -51.26 3.95 -38.44
N LEU A 10 -50.30 3.07 -38.15
CA LEU A 10 -49.71 2.88 -36.82
C LEU A 10 -49.13 4.21 -36.32
N HIS A 11 -49.55 4.60 -35.12
CA HIS A 11 -48.93 5.66 -34.35
C HIS A 11 -47.43 5.38 -34.20
N HIS A 12 -46.62 6.29 -34.75
CA HIS A 12 -45.22 6.43 -34.31
C HIS A 12 -45.24 6.78 -32.82
N ASN A 13 -44.91 5.80 -31.98
CA ASN A 13 -44.43 6.07 -30.63
C ASN A 13 -43.09 6.79 -30.78
N ASN A 14 -43.14 8.12 -30.79
CA ASN A 14 -41.99 8.94 -30.41
C ASN A 14 -41.67 8.58 -28.95
N SER A 15 -40.73 7.67 -28.75
CA SER A 15 -40.12 7.47 -27.45
C SER A 15 -39.53 8.81 -27.04
N PHE A 16 -40.10 9.40 -25.99
CA PHE A 16 -39.50 10.50 -25.29
C PHE A 16 -38.05 10.12 -24.99
N ASN A 17 -37.08 10.81 -25.61
CA ASN A 17 -35.72 10.88 -25.08
C ASN A 17 -35.85 11.54 -23.70
N GLN A 18 -36.11 10.73 -22.66
CA GLN A 18 -35.92 11.17 -21.29
C GLN A 18 -34.46 11.57 -21.19
N HIS A 19 -34.22 12.87 -21.04
CA HIS A 19 -32.90 13.38 -20.70
C HIS A 19 -32.50 12.74 -19.38
N VAL A 20 -31.64 11.71 -19.45
CA VAL A 20 -31.04 11.11 -18.26
C VAL A 20 -30.12 12.16 -17.67
N ILE A 21 -30.50 12.73 -16.52
CA ILE A 21 -29.65 13.66 -15.77
C ILE A 21 -28.60 12.80 -15.06
N ARG A 22 -27.35 12.88 -15.51
CA ARG A 22 -26.20 12.22 -14.89
C ARG A 22 -25.50 13.19 -13.94
N ASN A 23 -24.87 12.64 -12.91
CA ASN A 23 -23.90 13.39 -12.12
C ASN A 23 -22.78 13.88 -13.06
N SER A 24 -22.30 15.10 -12.81
CA SER A 24 -21.37 15.83 -13.69
C SER A 24 -20.05 16.13 -12.98
N VAL A 25 -19.57 15.18 -12.19
CA VAL A 25 -18.25 15.30 -11.56
C VAL A 25 -17.19 15.36 -12.65
N THR A 26 -16.43 16.45 -12.67
CA THR A 26 -15.34 16.65 -13.61
C THR A 26 -14.01 16.52 -12.89
N PHE A 27 -13.29 15.44 -13.14
CA PHE A 27 -11.92 15.29 -12.65
C PHE A 27 -10.95 16.16 -13.43
N HIS A 28 -9.92 16.68 -12.76
CA HIS A 28 -8.82 17.31 -13.46
C HIS A 28 -8.05 16.29 -14.30
N ARG A 29 -7.48 16.74 -15.43
CA ARG A 29 -6.62 15.93 -16.28
C ARG A 29 -5.36 15.49 -15.54
N SER A 30 -4.74 14.39 -15.99
CA SER A 30 -3.41 14.00 -15.53
C SER A 30 -2.42 15.15 -15.71
N ILE A 31 -1.62 15.40 -14.67
CA ILE A 31 -0.58 16.45 -14.66
C ILE A 31 0.69 16.03 -15.41
N TRP A 32 0.80 14.74 -15.78
CA TRP A 32 1.99 14.15 -16.39
C TRP A 32 1.92 14.12 -17.92
N GLY A 33 0.72 14.27 -18.48
CA GLY A 33 0.49 14.19 -19.93
C GLY A 33 1.06 12.91 -20.53
N ASP A 34 1.71 13.05 -21.69
CA ASP A 34 2.22 11.94 -22.50
C ASP A 34 3.67 11.54 -22.17
N GLN A 35 4.31 12.13 -21.15
CA GLN A 35 5.76 12.03 -20.94
C GLN A 35 6.27 10.59 -20.69
N PHE A 36 5.41 9.71 -20.18
CA PHE A 36 5.75 8.32 -19.90
C PHE A 36 5.41 7.37 -21.04
N LEU A 37 4.85 7.83 -22.17
CA LEU A 37 4.51 6.96 -23.30
C LEU A 37 5.74 6.34 -23.98
N SER A 38 6.85 7.06 -24.05
CA SER A 38 8.08 6.57 -24.65
C SER A 38 9.08 6.16 -23.57
N TYR A 39 9.70 5.00 -23.76
CA TYR A 39 10.84 4.54 -22.98
C TYR A 39 12.01 4.29 -23.92
N GLU A 40 13.17 4.86 -23.60
CA GLU A 40 14.44 4.61 -24.27
C GLU A 40 15.42 4.09 -23.22
N GLU A 41 15.95 2.89 -23.46
CA GLU A 41 16.88 2.23 -22.54
C GLU A 41 18.24 2.97 -22.51
N ARG A 42 18.77 3.19 -21.30
CA ARG A 42 20.12 3.77 -21.13
C ARG A 42 21.19 2.82 -21.67
N LYS A 43 22.24 3.36 -22.29
CA LYS A 43 23.33 2.56 -22.89
C LYS A 43 24.15 1.76 -21.86
N ASP A 44 24.19 2.23 -20.62
CA ASP A 44 25.08 1.69 -19.59
C ASP A 44 24.43 0.58 -18.72
N VAL A 45 23.15 0.26 -18.93
CA VAL A 45 22.37 -0.68 -18.09
C VAL A 45 23.07 -2.03 -17.93
N THR A 46 23.55 -2.65 -19.01
CA THR A 46 24.24 -3.95 -18.94
C THR A 46 25.53 -3.90 -18.11
N CYS A 47 26.26 -2.77 -18.16
CA CYS A 47 27.47 -2.59 -17.36
C CYS A 47 27.12 -2.38 -15.88
N GLU A 48 26.09 -1.58 -15.59
CA GLU A 48 25.56 -1.37 -14.24
C GLU A 48 25.07 -2.68 -13.61
N GLU A 49 24.32 -3.51 -14.36
CA GLU A 49 23.85 -4.84 -13.91
C GLU A 49 25.01 -5.77 -13.52
N GLN A 50 26.07 -5.81 -14.34
CA GLN A 50 27.24 -6.62 -14.03
C GLN A 50 27.94 -6.11 -12.76
N ARG A 51 28.03 -4.79 -12.60
CA ARG A 51 28.64 -4.19 -11.42
C ARG A 51 27.81 -4.44 -10.15
N VAL A 52 26.49 -4.38 -10.24
CA VAL A 52 25.57 -4.72 -9.14
C VAL A 52 25.75 -6.17 -8.72
N LYS A 53 25.86 -7.12 -9.67
CA LYS A 53 26.14 -8.53 -9.35
C LYS A 53 27.44 -8.68 -8.54
N GLU A 54 28.52 -8.03 -8.96
CA GLU A 54 29.80 -8.08 -8.24
C GLU A 54 29.69 -7.51 -6.81
N LEU A 55 29.03 -6.36 -6.64
CA LEU A 55 28.88 -5.70 -5.36
C LEU A 55 27.96 -6.51 -4.42
N LYS A 56 26.89 -7.11 -4.94
CA LYS A 56 26.02 -8.02 -4.19
C LYS A 56 26.80 -9.18 -3.58
N GLU A 57 27.69 -9.82 -4.34
CA GLU A 57 28.50 -10.93 -3.80
C GLU A 57 29.42 -10.49 -2.67
N LYS A 58 29.87 -9.23 -2.65
CA LYS A 58 30.69 -8.71 -1.56
C LYS A 58 29.87 -8.48 -0.30
N VAL A 59 28.74 -7.79 -0.42
CA VAL A 59 27.83 -7.54 0.70
C VAL A 59 27.28 -8.86 1.28
N ARG A 60 26.97 -9.84 0.42
CA ARG A 60 26.56 -11.18 0.87
C ARG A 60 27.59 -11.82 1.80
N LYS A 61 28.89 -11.72 1.48
CA LYS A 61 29.96 -12.27 2.32
C LYS A 61 30.09 -11.57 3.68
N GLU A 62 29.66 -10.32 3.78
CA GLU A 62 29.62 -9.58 5.06
C GLU A 62 28.41 -10.01 5.91
N LEU A 63 27.31 -10.43 5.28
CA LEU A 63 26.11 -10.93 5.96
C LEU A 63 26.24 -12.41 6.37
N VAL A 64 26.97 -13.24 5.62
CA VAL A 64 27.19 -14.65 5.97
C VAL A 64 28.28 -14.77 7.03
N ILE A 65 27.95 -15.40 8.15
CA ILE A 65 28.92 -15.69 9.20
C ILE A 65 29.19 -17.19 9.29
N GLU A 66 30.41 -17.58 8.93
CA GLU A 66 30.97 -18.87 9.32
C GLU A 66 31.38 -18.83 10.80
N GLY A 67 30.66 -19.57 11.65
CA GLY A 67 31.15 -20.03 12.96
C GLY A 67 31.31 -19.01 14.11
N CYS A 68 30.78 -17.79 14.03
CA CYS A 68 30.96 -16.78 15.10
C CYS A 68 29.81 -16.70 16.12
N ILE A 69 30.16 -16.57 17.42
CA ILE A 69 29.25 -16.64 18.59
C ILE A 69 29.36 -15.38 19.49
N GLN A 70 30.18 -14.37 19.13
CA GLN A 70 30.41 -13.23 20.03
C GLN A 70 29.30 -12.15 19.94
N PRO A 71 28.78 -11.63 21.08
CA PRO A 71 27.72 -10.60 21.10
C PRO A 71 28.04 -9.33 20.30
N THR A 72 29.30 -8.87 20.33
CA THR A 72 29.75 -7.68 19.59
C THR A 72 29.66 -7.85 18.08
N GLN A 73 29.82 -9.08 17.58
CA GLN A 73 29.66 -9.37 16.15
C GLN A 73 28.18 -9.41 15.80
N HIS A 74 27.33 -10.06 16.62
CA HIS A 74 25.87 -10.06 16.46
C HIS A 74 25.29 -8.64 16.37
N MET A 75 25.80 -7.70 17.18
CA MET A 75 25.42 -6.29 17.06
C MET A 75 25.79 -5.67 15.72
N LYS A 76 27.01 -5.89 15.23
CA LYS A 76 27.43 -5.39 13.91
C LYS A 76 26.58 -5.94 12.77
N LEU A 77 26.06 -7.17 12.87
CA LEU A 77 25.11 -7.66 11.86
C LEU A 77 23.77 -6.97 11.97
N LEU A 78 23.25 -6.73 13.18
CA LEU A 78 21.99 -6.01 13.32
C LEU A 78 22.09 -4.60 12.71
N GLU A 79 23.21 -3.91 12.96
CA GLU A 79 23.52 -2.62 12.33
C GLU A 79 23.60 -2.73 10.79
N LEU A 80 24.33 -3.73 10.27
CA LEU A 80 24.45 -3.95 8.83
C LEU A 80 23.11 -4.31 8.18
N ILE A 81 22.31 -5.16 8.81
CA ILE A 81 20.97 -5.55 8.34
C ILE A 81 20.06 -4.31 8.30
N ASP A 82 20.10 -3.46 9.32
CA ASP A 82 19.33 -2.22 9.33
C ASP A 82 19.72 -1.28 8.19
N VAL A 83 21.02 -1.10 7.98
CA VAL A 83 21.55 -0.29 6.87
C VAL A 83 21.11 -0.88 5.52
N VAL A 84 21.25 -2.20 5.32
CA VAL A 84 20.85 -2.89 4.08
C VAL A 84 19.34 -2.74 3.83
N GLN A 85 18.51 -2.86 4.86
CA GLN A 85 17.06 -2.64 4.76
C GLN A 85 16.72 -1.20 4.41
N ARG A 86 17.31 -0.23 5.12
CA ARG A 86 17.04 1.21 4.91
C ARG A 86 17.59 1.73 3.58
N LEU A 87 18.62 1.08 3.02
CA LEU A 87 19.11 1.36 1.66
C LEU A 87 18.28 0.70 0.55
N GLY A 88 17.21 -0.05 0.89
CA GLY A 88 16.33 -0.70 -0.08
C GLY A 88 16.93 -1.96 -0.73
N LEU A 89 17.98 -2.53 -0.15
CA LEU A 89 18.74 -3.66 -0.72
C LEU A 89 18.36 -5.02 -0.14
N ALA A 90 17.53 -5.07 0.91
CA ALA A 90 17.23 -6.30 1.64
C ALA A 90 16.64 -7.43 0.77
N TYR A 91 15.92 -7.10 -0.31
CA TYR A 91 15.33 -8.09 -1.21
C TYR A 91 16.36 -8.94 -1.96
N HIS A 92 17.63 -8.52 -1.99
CA HIS A 92 18.73 -9.32 -2.54
C HIS A 92 19.31 -10.34 -1.57
N PHE A 93 18.97 -10.20 -0.28
CA PHE A 93 19.62 -10.89 0.83
C PHE A 93 18.59 -11.49 1.82
N GLU A 94 17.39 -11.83 1.35
CA GLU A 94 16.29 -12.28 2.22
C GLU A 94 16.66 -13.55 3.00
N GLU A 95 17.32 -14.51 2.35
CA GLU A 95 17.76 -15.76 2.97
C GLU A 95 18.85 -15.51 4.04
N GLU A 96 19.85 -14.69 3.73
CA GLU A 96 20.93 -14.37 4.65
C GLU A 96 20.43 -13.59 5.87
N ILE A 97 19.51 -12.64 5.66
CA ILE A 97 18.88 -11.88 6.75
C ILE A 97 18.05 -12.81 7.64
N GLU A 98 17.24 -13.69 7.06
CA GLU A 98 16.44 -14.67 7.80
C GLU A 98 17.33 -15.60 8.64
N GLU A 99 18.42 -16.14 8.06
CA GLU A 99 19.35 -17.01 8.77
C GLU A 99 20.02 -16.28 9.93
N CYS A 100 20.49 -15.04 9.70
CA CYS A 100 21.13 -14.22 10.71
C CYS A 100 20.18 -13.92 11.89
N LEU A 101 18.98 -13.43 11.60
CA LEU A 101 18.01 -13.07 12.63
C LEU A 101 17.49 -14.31 13.37
N THR A 102 17.33 -15.45 12.67
CA THR A 102 17.02 -16.74 13.30
C THR A 102 18.11 -17.13 14.29
N ARG A 103 19.39 -17.04 13.90
CA ARG A 103 20.51 -17.38 14.80
C ARG A 103 20.54 -16.48 16.02
N ILE A 104 20.34 -15.17 15.84
CA ILE A 104 20.27 -14.20 16.93
C ILE A 104 19.10 -14.52 17.86
N TYR A 105 17.92 -14.79 17.31
CA TYR A 105 16.75 -15.17 18.10
C TYR A 105 16.97 -16.47 18.90
N VAL A 106 17.53 -17.52 18.28
CA VAL A 106 17.84 -18.79 18.96
C VAL A 106 18.90 -18.60 20.06
N THR A 107 19.87 -17.71 19.85
CA THR A 107 20.95 -17.47 20.81
C THR A 107 20.47 -16.70 22.03
N TYR A 108 19.64 -15.67 21.84
CA TYR A 108 19.30 -14.72 22.89
C TYR A 108 17.86 -14.84 23.38
N GLY A 109 16.90 -15.13 22.50
CA GLY A 109 15.47 -15.08 22.82
C GLY A 109 15.12 -13.77 23.52
N ASP A 110 14.40 -13.82 24.64
CA ASP A 110 14.07 -12.63 25.43
C ASP A 110 15.23 -12.09 26.30
N GLN A 111 16.42 -12.70 26.25
CA GLN A 111 17.57 -12.42 27.10
C GLN A 111 18.71 -11.78 26.29
N TRP A 112 18.41 -10.64 25.65
CA TRP A 112 19.40 -9.87 24.88
C TRP A 112 20.52 -9.31 25.77
N ILE A 113 21.79 -9.46 25.36
CA ILE A 113 22.97 -9.30 26.25
C ILE A 113 23.46 -7.85 26.40
N ASP A 114 23.24 -6.97 25.41
CA ASP A 114 23.65 -5.55 25.51
C ASP A 114 22.57 -4.74 26.21
N GLU A 115 22.35 -5.04 27.50
CA GLU A 115 21.23 -4.50 28.26
C GLU A 115 21.41 -3.03 28.68
N THR A 116 22.64 -2.53 28.63
CA THR A 116 22.98 -1.16 29.05
C THR A 116 22.82 -0.13 27.94
N ASN A 117 22.79 -0.57 26.67
CA ASN A 117 22.64 0.31 25.53
C ASN A 117 21.18 0.27 25.02
N LEU A 118 20.47 1.40 25.12
CA LEU A 118 19.08 1.52 24.68
C LEU A 118 18.94 1.37 23.16
N GLN A 119 19.84 1.99 22.39
CA GLN A 119 19.89 1.89 20.94
C GLN A 119 20.01 0.43 20.50
N SER A 120 20.98 -0.31 21.06
CA SER A 120 21.18 -1.73 20.77
C SER A 120 19.96 -2.58 21.08
N THR A 121 19.38 -2.41 22.28
CA THR A 121 18.19 -3.17 22.70
C THR A 121 16.99 -2.88 21.80
N ALA A 122 16.77 -1.61 21.44
CA ALA A 122 15.66 -1.20 20.59
C ALA A 122 15.83 -1.68 19.14
N LEU A 123 17.04 -1.61 18.60
CA LEU A 123 17.36 -2.10 17.25
C LEU A 123 17.13 -3.61 17.15
N TRP A 124 17.67 -4.37 18.10
CA TRP A 124 17.47 -5.81 18.21
C TRP A 124 15.97 -6.18 18.25
N PHE A 125 15.21 -5.54 19.14
CA PHE A 125 13.78 -5.79 19.31
C PHE A 125 13.02 -5.51 18.01
N ARG A 126 13.30 -4.35 17.38
CA ARG A 126 12.62 -3.93 16.15
C ARG A 126 12.90 -4.91 15.00
N LEU A 127 14.15 -5.23 14.72
CA LEU A 127 14.52 -6.12 13.61
C LEU A 127 13.95 -7.52 13.79
N LEU A 128 14.02 -8.09 14.99
CA LEU A 128 13.44 -9.40 15.26
C LEU A 128 11.93 -9.42 15.06
N ARG A 129 11.19 -8.42 15.59
CA ARG A 129 9.75 -8.34 15.35
C ARG A 129 9.39 -8.07 13.91
N GLN A 130 10.18 -7.28 13.18
CA GLN A 130 9.97 -7.07 11.74
C GLN A 130 10.13 -8.36 10.94
N GLN A 131 10.99 -9.27 11.41
CA GLN A 131 11.16 -10.60 10.83
C GLN A 131 10.10 -11.62 11.30
N GLY A 132 9.26 -11.24 12.26
CA GLY A 132 8.17 -12.07 12.78
C GLY A 132 8.54 -12.87 14.04
N PHE A 133 9.70 -12.63 14.64
CA PHE A 133 10.05 -13.25 15.93
C PHE A 133 9.30 -12.55 17.07
N ASN A 134 8.62 -13.34 17.90
CA ASN A 134 7.83 -12.83 19.03
C ASN A 134 8.68 -12.63 20.28
N VAL A 135 9.57 -11.62 20.24
CA VAL A 135 10.36 -11.21 21.41
C VAL A 135 9.55 -10.31 22.35
N SER A 136 9.73 -10.50 23.65
CA SER A 136 8.99 -9.81 24.71
C SER A 136 9.35 -8.32 24.80
N SER A 137 8.32 -7.47 24.82
CA SER A 137 8.48 -6.04 25.12
C SER A 137 8.88 -5.77 26.57
N GLY A 138 8.79 -6.78 27.44
CA GLY A 138 9.16 -6.67 28.85
C GLY A 138 10.61 -6.26 29.09
N ILE A 139 11.49 -6.46 28.09
CA ILE A 139 12.89 -6.05 28.15
C ILE A 139 13.07 -4.54 28.38
N PHE A 140 12.10 -3.72 27.98
CA PHE A 140 12.16 -2.27 28.16
C PHE A 140 11.84 -1.81 29.58
N ASN A 141 11.31 -2.67 30.45
CA ASN A 141 11.02 -2.31 31.85
C ASN A 141 12.27 -1.95 32.65
N LYS A 142 13.46 -2.41 32.24
CA LYS A 142 14.74 -2.03 32.87
C LYS A 142 15.09 -0.55 32.70
N TYR A 143 14.50 0.12 31.71
CA TYR A 143 14.66 1.55 31.48
C TYR A 143 13.62 2.38 32.23
N LYS A 144 12.94 1.78 33.22
CA LYS A 144 11.93 2.44 34.04
C LYS A 144 12.39 2.54 35.50
N ASN A 145 11.94 3.59 36.17
CA ASN A 145 12.17 3.82 37.61
C ASN A 145 11.21 2.97 38.48
N GLU A 146 11.35 3.06 39.79
CA GLU A 146 10.50 2.35 40.76
C GLU A 146 9.00 2.74 40.70
N ASN A 147 8.69 3.94 40.18
CA ASN A 147 7.32 4.40 39.96
C ASN A 147 6.71 3.83 38.67
N GLY A 148 7.50 3.12 37.85
CA GLY A 148 7.06 2.63 36.55
C GLY A 148 7.02 3.72 35.48
N GLU A 149 7.90 4.72 35.54
CA GLU A 149 8.08 5.74 34.49
C GLU A 149 9.43 5.55 33.80
N PHE A 150 9.57 5.89 32.53
CA PHE A 150 10.86 5.84 31.84
C PHE A 150 11.89 6.78 32.51
N LEU A 151 13.15 6.32 32.59
CA LEU A 151 14.22 7.05 33.26
C LEU A 151 14.49 8.40 32.57
N GLU A 152 14.48 9.47 33.35
CA GLU A 152 14.75 10.83 32.87
C GLU A 152 16.15 10.97 32.22
N SER A 153 17.11 10.16 32.65
CA SER A 153 18.47 10.13 32.08
C SER A 153 18.51 9.67 30.63
N LEU A 154 17.45 9.03 30.10
CA LEU A 154 17.39 8.64 28.69
C LEU A 154 17.31 9.84 27.75
N ARG A 155 16.96 11.02 28.26
CA ARG A 155 16.90 12.27 27.48
C ARG A 155 18.25 12.67 26.89
N ASP A 156 19.33 12.24 27.52
CA ASP A 156 20.69 12.51 27.06
C ASP A 156 21.12 11.55 25.94
N ASP A 157 20.42 10.42 25.76
CA ASP A 157 20.66 9.40 24.72
C ASP A 157 19.65 9.57 23.57
N ILE A 158 19.88 10.57 22.72
CA ILE A 158 18.98 10.92 21.62
C ILE A 158 18.85 9.78 20.60
N GLU A 159 19.95 9.11 20.26
CA GLU A 159 19.95 7.97 19.33
C GLU A 159 19.20 6.75 19.90
N GLY A 160 19.40 6.47 21.18
CA GLY A 160 18.64 5.46 21.91
C GLY A 160 17.14 5.77 21.95
N MET A 161 16.76 7.03 22.22
CA MET A 161 15.36 7.46 22.18
C MET A 161 14.74 7.31 20.78
N LEU A 162 15.46 7.70 19.73
CA LEU A 162 14.99 7.53 18.34
C LEU A 162 14.80 6.05 18.00
N SER A 163 15.73 5.20 18.42
CA SER A 163 15.64 3.75 18.20
C SER A 163 14.48 3.13 18.97
N LEU A 164 14.25 3.55 20.22
CA LEU A 164 13.11 3.14 21.04
C LEU A 164 11.78 3.60 20.44
N TYR A 165 11.72 4.83 19.91
CA TYR A 165 10.55 5.34 19.19
C TYR A 165 10.20 4.43 18.02
N GLU A 166 11.18 4.08 17.18
CA GLU A 166 10.96 3.21 16.02
C GLU A 166 10.57 1.78 16.43
N ALA A 167 11.18 1.26 17.50
CA ALA A 167 10.83 -0.03 18.09
C ALA A 167 9.40 -0.07 18.67
N ALA A 168 8.95 1.01 19.30
CA ALA A 168 7.60 1.10 19.89
C ALA A 168 6.48 1.06 18.84
N HIS A 169 6.77 1.32 17.57
CA HIS A 169 5.81 1.10 16.47
C HIS A 169 5.63 -0.37 16.09
N MET A 170 6.41 -1.30 16.66
CA MET A 170 6.21 -2.76 16.57
C MET A 170 5.29 -3.32 17.66
N ARG A 171 4.67 -2.47 18.48
CA ARG A 171 3.79 -2.89 19.58
C ARG A 171 2.54 -3.60 19.08
N VAL A 172 2.06 -4.52 19.90
CA VAL A 172 0.76 -5.17 19.76
C VAL A 172 -0.17 -4.77 20.91
N GLU A 173 -1.45 -5.11 20.82
CA GLU A 173 -2.39 -4.84 21.91
C GLU A 173 -1.96 -5.56 23.20
N GLY A 174 -2.07 -4.85 24.33
CA GLY A 174 -1.69 -5.33 25.67
C GLY A 174 -0.27 -4.94 26.11
N GLU A 175 0.54 -4.35 25.23
CA GLU A 175 1.94 -3.98 25.53
C GLU A 175 2.08 -2.54 26.05
N ASN A 176 1.57 -2.30 27.26
CA ASN A 176 1.56 -0.95 27.88
C ASN A 176 2.96 -0.30 27.92
N VAL A 177 4.02 -1.08 28.15
CA VAL A 177 5.40 -0.58 28.17
C VAL A 177 5.81 0.10 26.86
N LEU A 178 5.31 -0.37 25.71
CA LEU A 178 5.60 0.23 24.41
C LEU A 178 4.66 1.40 24.09
N ASP A 179 3.42 1.39 24.58
CA ASP A 179 2.54 2.55 24.50
C ASP A 179 3.14 3.73 25.29
N GLU A 180 3.64 3.48 26.50
CA GLU A 180 4.35 4.46 27.34
C GLU A 180 5.69 4.89 26.72
N ALA A 181 6.45 3.95 26.14
CA ALA A 181 7.71 4.27 25.44
C ALA A 181 7.47 5.21 24.27
N LEU A 182 6.40 4.97 23.50
CA LEU A 182 6.03 5.82 22.38
C LEU A 182 5.64 7.23 22.84
N GLU A 183 4.89 7.36 23.93
CA GLU A 183 4.52 8.66 24.49
C GLU A 183 5.75 9.44 24.97
N PHE A 184 6.61 8.79 25.77
CA PHE A 184 7.85 9.36 26.30
C PHE A 184 8.78 9.84 25.17
N THR A 185 9.08 8.95 24.21
CA THR A 185 10.02 9.27 23.12
C THR A 185 9.45 10.31 22.17
N LYS A 186 8.15 10.24 21.82
CA LYS A 186 7.51 11.24 20.95
C LYS A 186 7.57 12.64 21.57
N TYR A 187 7.31 12.77 22.87
CA TYR A 187 7.40 14.05 23.57
C TYR A 187 8.82 14.63 23.54
N HIS A 188 9.83 13.85 23.93
CA HIS A 188 11.20 14.33 24.02
C HIS A 188 11.85 14.59 22.66
N LEU A 189 11.62 13.73 21.68
CA LEU A 189 12.09 13.95 20.31
C LEU A 189 11.41 15.18 19.68
N GLY A 190 10.13 15.41 19.95
CA GLY A 190 9.42 16.62 19.52
C GLY A 190 10.03 17.89 20.14
N TYR A 191 10.33 17.84 21.44
CA TYR A 191 10.98 18.95 22.14
C TYR A 191 12.35 19.31 21.53
N ILE A 192 13.13 18.32 21.09
CA ILE A 192 14.43 18.55 20.44
C ILE A 192 14.27 19.32 19.13
N ILE A 193 13.29 18.94 18.30
CA ILE A 193 12.98 19.62 17.03
C ILE A 193 12.50 21.06 17.27
N GLU A 194 11.62 21.28 18.25
CA GLU A 194 11.06 22.61 18.53
C GLU A 194 12.10 23.61 19.08
N ASN A 195 13.10 23.11 19.82
CA ASN A 195 14.07 23.95 20.51
C ASN A 195 15.47 23.92 19.87
N HIS A 196 15.67 23.20 18.76
CA HIS A 196 16.95 22.99 18.09
C HIS A 196 18.08 22.66 19.07
N THR A 197 17.83 21.72 19.99
CA THR A 197 18.78 21.38 21.06
C THR A 197 19.86 20.39 20.61
N SER A 198 19.82 19.93 19.36
CA SER A 198 20.92 19.19 18.72
C SER A 198 22.07 20.13 18.35
N SER A 199 23.31 19.64 18.43
CA SER A 199 24.49 20.40 17.99
C SER A 199 24.44 20.67 16.47
N GLU A 200 25.02 21.78 16.01
CA GLU A 200 25.10 22.13 14.57
C GLU A 200 25.77 21.03 13.72
N ASP A 201 26.66 20.24 14.32
CA ASP A 201 27.33 19.09 13.67
C ASP A 201 26.39 17.89 13.42
N ASP A 202 25.14 17.92 13.91
CA ASP A 202 24.21 16.78 13.94
C ASP A 202 22.94 16.99 13.10
N ALA A 203 23.03 17.80 12.06
CA ALA A 203 21.92 18.05 11.11
C ALA A 203 21.35 16.76 10.49
N SER A 204 22.15 15.68 10.46
CA SER A 204 21.73 14.35 10.00
C SER A 204 20.77 13.67 10.99
N LEU A 205 21.05 13.70 12.29
CA LEU A 205 20.16 13.14 13.31
C LEU A 205 18.88 13.95 13.44
N GLU A 206 18.95 15.29 13.43
CA GLU A 206 17.75 16.14 13.46
C GLU A 206 16.82 15.84 12.28
N THR A 207 17.38 15.64 11.09
CA THR A 207 16.64 15.20 9.91
C THR A 207 15.96 13.85 10.13
N GLN A 208 16.67 12.88 10.73
CA GLN A 208 16.13 11.55 11.02
C GLN A 208 15.00 11.61 12.07
N ILE A 209 15.14 12.43 13.12
CA ILE A 209 14.12 12.64 14.14
C ILE A 209 12.86 13.24 13.51
N HIS A 210 13.02 14.30 12.72
CA HIS A 210 11.90 14.93 12.04
C HIS A 210 11.17 13.95 11.11
N GLN A 211 11.92 13.16 10.32
CA GLN A 211 11.34 12.11 9.47
C GLN A 211 10.60 11.04 10.30
N ALA A 212 11.14 10.60 11.44
CA ALA A 212 10.55 9.59 12.32
C ALA A 212 9.23 10.06 12.95
N LEU A 213 9.21 11.29 13.45
CA LEU A 213 8.01 11.90 14.02
C LEU A 213 6.91 12.12 12.98
N GLN A 214 7.28 12.40 11.72
CA GLN A 214 6.32 12.47 10.62
C GLN A 214 5.78 11.09 10.23
N GLN A 215 6.66 10.10 10.09
CA GLN A 215 6.28 8.75 9.71
C GLN A 215 7.32 7.75 10.26
N PRO A 216 6.95 6.80 11.13
CA PRO A 216 7.90 5.83 11.66
C PRO A 216 8.28 4.77 10.61
N LEU A 217 9.49 4.21 10.70
CA LEU A 217 10.04 3.18 9.81
C LEU A 217 9.07 2.03 9.55
N ARG A 218 8.34 1.56 10.58
CA ARG A 218 7.36 0.48 10.44
C ARG A 218 6.29 0.78 9.36
N LYS A 219 5.93 2.05 9.23
CA LYS A 219 4.90 2.56 8.32
C LYS A 219 5.47 3.16 7.02
N ARG A 220 6.79 3.29 6.89
CA ARG A 220 7.43 3.79 5.66
C ARG A 220 7.47 2.72 4.57
N LEU A 221 7.38 3.16 3.33
CA LEU A 221 7.66 2.34 2.16
C LEU A 221 9.18 2.14 2.02
N PRO A 222 9.68 0.91 1.81
CA PRO A 222 11.11 0.63 1.73
C PRO A 222 11.85 1.49 0.70
N GLN A 223 11.25 1.68 -0.48
CA GLN A 223 11.83 2.48 -1.56
C GLN A 223 11.86 3.98 -1.24
N LEU A 224 10.88 4.51 -0.51
CA LEU A 224 10.92 5.88 0.00
C LEU A 224 11.95 6.07 1.09
N GLU A 225 12.11 5.06 1.96
CA GLU A 225 13.17 5.08 2.96
C GLU A 225 14.54 5.07 2.30
N ALA A 226 14.76 4.26 1.25
CA ALA A 226 16.01 4.25 0.49
C ALA A 226 16.37 5.64 -0.06
N LEU A 227 15.41 6.33 -0.68
CA LEU A 227 15.61 7.71 -1.18
C LEU A 227 16.01 8.69 -0.07
N ARG A 228 15.40 8.58 1.11
CA ARG A 228 15.68 9.45 2.26
C ARG A 228 17.02 9.09 2.92
N TYR A 229 17.35 7.80 2.96
CA TYR A 229 18.46 7.29 3.74
C TYR A 229 19.79 7.28 2.98
N ILE A 230 19.80 7.08 1.67
CA ILE A 230 21.05 7.10 0.87
C ILE A 230 21.88 8.38 1.13
N PRO A 231 21.32 9.61 1.10
CA PRO A 231 22.08 10.83 1.41
C PRO A 231 22.51 10.95 2.88
N ILE A 232 21.78 10.33 3.80
CA ILE A 232 22.14 10.27 5.23
C ILE A 232 23.34 9.34 5.39
N TYR A 233 23.25 8.13 4.84
CA TYR A 233 24.31 7.13 4.88
C TYR A 233 25.61 7.64 4.24
N GLN A 234 25.52 8.32 3.08
CA GLN A 234 26.69 8.92 2.41
C GLN A 234 27.42 9.97 3.27
N ARG A 235 26.75 10.61 4.23
CA ARG A 235 27.35 11.62 5.13
C ARG A 235 27.93 11.02 6.41
N GLN A 236 27.70 9.74 6.69
CA GLN A 236 28.26 9.09 7.87
C GLN A 236 29.74 8.80 7.67
N ASP A 237 30.59 9.12 8.64
CA ASP A 237 32.03 8.87 8.54
C ASP A 237 32.39 7.39 8.40
N SER A 238 31.54 6.50 8.93
CA SER A 238 31.74 5.05 8.94
C SER A 238 31.08 4.30 7.79
N HIS A 239 30.52 4.99 6.79
CA HIS A 239 29.78 4.32 5.72
C HIS A 239 30.67 3.41 4.86
N ASN A 240 30.11 2.28 4.43
CA ASN A 240 30.73 1.38 3.46
C ASN A 240 30.48 1.90 2.03
N ASP A 241 31.54 2.36 1.36
CA ASP A 241 31.53 2.86 -0.02
C ASP A 241 30.94 1.86 -1.03
N GLU A 242 31.23 0.57 -0.87
CA GLU A 242 30.76 -0.47 -1.78
C GLU A 242 29.26 -0.71 -1.62
N LEU A 243 28.77 -0.67 -0.37
CA LEU A 243 27.35 -0.77 -0.05
C LEU A 243 26.57 0.47 -0.54
N LEU A 244 27.11 1.68 -0.33
CA LEU A 244 26.51 2.91 -0.85
C LEU A 244 26.43 2.86 -2.39
N LYS A 245 27.51 2.44 -3.05
CA LYS A 245 27.55 2.32 -4.51
C LYS A 245 26.54 1.27 -5.02
N LEU A 246 26.41 0.15 -4.31
CA LEU A 246 25.39 -0.85 -4.62
C LEU A 246 23.98 -0.26 -4.53
N ALA A 247 23.66 0.45 -3.44
CA ALA A 247 22.34 1.06 -3.24
C ALA A 247 21.95 2.02 -4.37
N LYS A 248 22.88 2.89 -4.79
CA LYS A 248 22.62 3.85 -5.87
C LYS A 248 22.43 3.19 -7.23
N LEU A 249 23.29 2.21 -7.57
CA LEU A 249 23.20 1.49 -8.84
C LEU A 249 21.93 0.65 -8.92
N ASP A 250 21.61 -0.08 -7.86
CA ASP A 250 20.45 -0.94 -7.78
C ASP A 250 19.15 -0.13 -7.88
N PHE A 251 19.06 1.00 -7.16
CA PHE A 251 17.93 1.93 -7.27
C PHE A 251 17.73 2.43 -8.71
N ASN A 252 18.81 2.80 -9.40
CA ASN A 252 18.74 3.27 -10.78
C ASN A 252 18.31 2.16 -11.76
N LEU A 253 18.73 0.92 -11.54
CA LEU A 253 18.29 -0.23 -12.36
C LEU A 253 16.81 -0.56 -12.13
N LEU A 254 16.34 -0.51 -10.88
CA LEU A 254 14.92 -0.65 -10.55
C LEU A 254 14.10 0.45 -11.23
N GLN A 255 14.55 1.70 -11.16
CA GLN A 255 13.93 2.83 -11.85
C GLN A 255 13.81 2.60 -13.37
N GLU A 256 14.85 2.08 -14.04
CA GLU A 256 14.77 1.76 -15.48
C GLU A 256 13.68 0.72 -15.78
N LEU A 257 13.61 -0.35 -14.98
CA LEU A 257 12.57 -1.36 -15.10
C LEU A 257 11.18 -0.76 -14.91
N HIS A 258 10.97 0.03 -13.85
CA HIS A 258 9.67 0.64 -13.54
C HIS A 258 9.25 1.65 -14.60
N ARG A 259 10.18 2.40 -15.21
CA ARG A 259 9.90 3.30 -16.33
C ARG A 259 9.45 2.55 -17.59
N LYS A 260 10.06 1.39 -17.86
CA LYS A 260 9.64 0.50 -18.95
C LYS A 260 8.22 -0.02 -18.72
N GLU A 261 7.92 -0.49 -17.52
CA GLU A 261 6.58 -0.96 -17.12
C GLU A 261 5.54 0.16 -17.24
N LEU A 262 5.84 1.36 -16.72
CA LEU A 262 4.95 2.51 -16.81
C LEU A 262 4.70 2.94 -18.27
N SER A 263 5.68 2.80 -19.15
CA SER A 263 5.49 3.05 -20.59
C SER A 263 4.54 2.05 -21.23
N GLU A 264 4.64 0.77 -20.87
CA GLU A 264 3.70 -0.25 -21.33
C GLU A 264 2.27 0.04 -20.86
N ILE A 265 2.10 0.34 -19.57
CA ILE A 265 0.81 0.67 -18.97
C ILE A 265 0.22 1.94 -19.59
N SER A 266 1.05 2.98 -19.81
CA SER A 266 0.62 4.24 -20.41
C SER A 266 0.14 4.03 -21.86
N LYS A 267 0.80 3.15 -22.63
CA LYS A 267 0.35 2.76 -23.98
C LYS A 267 -0.97 1.99 -23.93
N TRP A 268 -1.11 1.04 -23.00
CA TRP A 268 -2.37 0.32 -22.81
C TRP A 268 -3.53 1.28 -22.49
N TRP A 269 -3.33 2.19 -21.54
CA TRP A 269 -4.34 3.19 -21.17
C TRP A 269 -4.72 4.11 -22.34
N LYS A 270 -3.72 4.58 -23.09
CA LYS A 270 -3.94 5.41 -24.28
C LYS A 270 -4.67 4.66 -25.39
N ASN A 271 -4.37 3.38 -25.60
CA ASN A 271 -5.06 2.53 -26.57
C ASN A 271 -6.51 2.22 -26.15
N PHE A 272 -6.76 2.09 -24.84
CA PHE A 272 -8.12 1.94 -24.32
C PHE A 272 -8.96 3.20 -24.57
N ASP A 273 -8.32 4.37 -24.70
CA ASP A 273 -8.93 5.65 -25.08
C ASP A 273 -9.99 6.14 -24.07
N VAL A 274 -9.64 6.04 -22.79
CA VAL A 274 -10.51 6.41 -21.65
C VAL A 274 -10.98 7.84 -21.77
N SER A 275 -10.11 8.79 -22.14
CA SER A 275 -10.46 10.21 -22.21
C SER A 275 -11.64 10.49 -23.16
N ASN A 276 -11.78 9.73 -24.25
CA ASN A 276 -12.89 9.90 -25.18
C ASN A 276 -14.08 8.98 -24.88
N LYS A 277 -13.82 7.72 -24.51
CA LYS A 277 -14.89 6.73 -24.27
C LYS A 277 -15.56 6.90 -22.91
N LEU A 278 -14.81 7.36 -21.92
CA LEU A 278 -15.18 7.43 -20.50
C LEU A 278 -14.71 8.76 -19.87
N PRO A 279 -15.15 9.93 -20.38
CA PRO A 279 -14.63 11.23 -19.96
C PRO A 279 -14.91 11.60 -18.49
N TYR A 280 -15.76 10.83 -17.80
CA TYR A 280 -16.10 10.97 -16.39
C TYR A 280 -15.16 10.19 -15.46
N VAL A 281 -14.31 9.30 -15.99
CA VAL A 281 -13.36 8.52 -15.20
C VAL A 281 -12.11 9.35 -14.92
N ARG A 282 -11.60 9.27 -13.69
CA ARG A 282 -10.37 9.94 -13.30
C ARG A 282 -9.15 9.32 -14.00
N ASP A 283 -8.22 10.18 -14.41
CA ASP A 283 -6.97 9.76 -15.07
C ASP A 283 -5.78 9.93 -14.12
N ARG A 284 -5.42 8.83 -13.43
CA ARG A 284 -4.39 8.79 -12.36
C ARG A 284 -3.41 7.62 -12.55
N ILE A 285 -3.05 7.32 -13.79
CA ILE A 285 -2.20 6.16 -14.10
C ILE A 285 -0.84 6.22 -13.42
N VAL A 286 -0.24 7.41 -13.30
CA VAL A 286 1.10 7.56 -12.73
C VAL A 286 1.04 7.45 -11.20
N GLU A 287 0.05 8.07 -10.57
CA GLU A 287 -0.23 7.96 -9.14
C GLU A 287 -0.59 6.51 -8.74
N GLY A 288 -1.45 5.87 -9.53
CA GLY A 288 -1.80 4.46 -9.35
C GLY A 288 -0.61 3.54 -9.55
N PHE A 289 0.28 3.82 -10.52
CA PHE A 289 1.49 3.00 -10.70
C PHE A 289 2.46 3.16 -9.52
N PHE A 290 2.61 4.38 -8.98
CA PHE A 290 3.33 4.59 -7.73
C PHE A 290 2.76 3.75 -6.58
N TRP A 291 1.43 3.70 -6.46
CA TRP A 291 0.77 2.87 -5.47
C TRP A 291 1.06 1.38 -5.69
N ILE A 292 1.07 0.88 -6.93
CA ILE A 292 1.47 -0.52 -7.21
C ILE A 292 2.94 -0.79 -6.86
N LEU A 293 3.85 0.14 -7.14
CA LEU A 293 5.27 0.02 -6.75
C LEU A 293 5.44 -0.05 -5.22
N ALA A 294 4.55 0.60 -4.48
CA ALA A 294 4.56 0.55 -3.02
C ALA A 294 4.26 -0.86 -2.48
N VAL A 295 3.51 -1.69 -3.21
CA VAL A 295 3.17 -3.06 -2.79
C VAL A 295 4.36 -4.01 -2.95
N TYR A 296 5.01 -3.99 -4.11
CA TYR A 296 6.25 -4.70 -4.40
C TYR A 296 6.99 -4.03 -5.56
N PHE A 297 8.27 -3.73 -5.36
CA PHE A 297 9.11 -3.01 -6.32
C PHE A 297 10.14 -3.92 -6.99
N GLU A 298 10.30 -5.14 -6.47
CA GLU A 298 11.36 -6.06 -6.83
C GLU A 298 11.21 -6.58 -8.28
N PRO A 299 12.30 -6.88 -9.00
CA PRO A 299 12.24 -7.20 -10.43
C PRO A 299 11.40 -8.43 -10.76
N GLN A 300 11.37 -9.44 -9.88
CA GLN A 300 10.62 -10.69 -10.07
C GLN A 300 9.11 -10.48 -10.17
N TYR A 301 8.59 -9.35 -9.67
CA TYR A 301 7.16 -9.04 -9.68
C TYR A 301 6.74 -8.13 -10.86
N SER A 302 7.58 -7.98 -11.89
CA SER A 302 7.29 -7.13 -13.06
C SER A 302 5.96 -7.47 -13.74
N GLU A 303 5.72 -8.75 -14.07
CA GLU A 303 4.45 -9.21 -14.67
C GLU A 303 3.26 -8.95 -13.73
N SER A 304 3.45 -9.17 -12.41
CA SER A 304 2.44 -8.90 -11.38
C SER A 304 2.08 -7.42 -11.32
N ARG A 305 3.05 -6.51 -11.39
CA ARG A 305 2.80 -5.05 -11.37
C ARG A 305 2.00 -4.60 -12.58
N ILE A 306 2.35 -5.08 -13.79
CA ILE A 306 1.63 -4.71 -15.01
C ILE A 306 0.17 -5.19 -14.94
N PHE A 307 -0.06 -6.45 -14.57
CA PHE A 307 -1.41 -6.98 -14.39
C PHE A 307 -2.17 -6.25 -13.28
N LEU A 308 -1.55 -6.07 -12.11
CA LEU A 308 -2.18 -5.42 -10.98
C LEU A 308 -2.57 -3.99 -11.32
N MET A 309 -1.74 -3.25 -12.07
CA MET A 309 -2.07 -1.90 -12.52
C MET A 309 -3.27 -1.88 -13.48
N LYS A 310 -3.29 -2.76 -14.50
CA LYS A 310 -4.47 -2.89 -15.40
C LYS A 310 -5.73 -3.23 -14.59
N ALA A 311 -5.61 -4.17 -13.66
CA ALA A 311 -6.72 -4.66 -12.86
C ALA A 311 -7.22 -3.62 -11.83
N CYS A 312 -6.35 -2.76 -11.27
CA CYS A 312 -6.73 -1.68 -10.36
C CYS A 312 -7.37 -0.51 -11.13
N ASN A 313 -6.87 -0.16 -12.33
CA ASN A 313 -7.53 0.85 -13.17
C ASN A 313 -8.95 0.45 -13.55
N LEU A 314 -9.20 -0.83 -13.81
CA LEU A 314 -10.56 -1.32 -14.02
C LEU A 314 -11.44 -1.17 -12.76
N VAL A 315 -10.87 -1.37 -11.58
CA VAL A 315 -11.58 -1.12 -10.31
C VAL A 315 -11.95 0.35 -10.17
N ILE A 316 -11.04 1.27 -10.51
CA ILE A 316 -11.28 2.72 -10.49
C ILE A 316 -12.33 3.13 -11.53
N ILE A 317 -12.30 2.55 -12.74
CA ILE A 317 -13.35 2.78 -13.74
C ILE A 317 -14.71 2.34 -13.19
N LEU A 318 -14.77 1.19 -12.52
CA LEU A 318 -16.01 0.70 -11.90
C LEU A 318 -16.46 1.63 -10.79
N ASP A 319 -15.56 2.05 -9.90
CA ASP A 319 -15.80 3.02 -8.83
C ASP A 319 -16.43 4.32 -9.39
N ASP A 320 -15.75 4.97 -10.35
CA ASP A 320 -16.26 6.19 -10.97
C ASP A 320 -17.58 5.99 -11.72
N THR A 321 -17.80 4.80 -12.29
CA THR A 321 -19.04 4.48 -12.99
C THR A 321 -20.20 4.34 -12.01
N TYR A 322 -20.01 3.67 -10.87
CA TYR A 322 -21.05 3.47 -9.87
C TYR A 322 -21.36 4.73 -9.08
N ASP A 323 -20.34 5.54 -8.78
CA ASP A 323 -20.48 6.71 -7.90
C ASP A 323 -20.86 7.99 -8.65
N ASN A 324 -20.31 8.19 -9.85
CA ASN A 324 -20.32 9.50 -10.50
C ASN A 324 -21.12 9.57 -11.81
N TYR A 325 -21.53 8.45 -12.41
CA TYR A 325 -22.06 8.49 -13.79
C TYR A 325 -23.25 7.58 -14.09
N GLY A 326 -23.21 6.33 -13.64
CA GLY A 326 -24.24 5.34 -13.93
C GLY A 326 -25.54 5.65 -13.17
N THR A 327 -26.67 5.49 -13.84
CA THR A 327 -27.95 5.50 -13.10
C THR A 327 -28.13 4.17 -12.37
N TYR A 328 -28.84 4.15 -11.24
CA TYR A 328 -29.07 2.93 -10.48
C TYR A 328 -29.62 1.75 -11.34
N GLU A 329 -30.50 2.03 -12.31
CA GLU A 329 -31.04 1.00 -13.20
C GLU A 329 -30.01 0.49 -14.23
N GLU A 330 -29.16 1.36 -14.77
CA GLU A 330 -28.03 0.94 -15.62
C GLU A 330 -27.02 0.09 -14.84
N LEU A 331 -26.71 0.52 -13.60
CA LEU A 331 -25.78 -0.17 -12.71
C LEU A 331 -26.30 -1.56 -12.36
N ARG A 332 -27.60 -1.74 -12.09
CA ARG A 332 -28.21 -3.05 -11.88
C ARG A 332 -27.98 -4.01 -13.05
N ILE A 333 -28.20 -3.54 -14.28
CA ILE A 333 -27.96 -4.33 -15.50
C ILE A 333 -26.48 -4.67 -15.65
N PHE A 334 -25.59 -3.71 -15.37
CA PHE A 334 -24.15 -3.94 -15.41
C PHE A 334 -23.69 -4.96 -14.36
N THR A 335 -24.16 -4.84 -13.11
CA THR A 335 -23.86 -5.80 -12.05
C THR A 335 -24.29 -7.21 -12.47
N GLU A 336 -25.50 -7.37 -13.02
CA GLU A 336 -25.99 -8.66 -13.53
C GLU A 336 -25.11 -9.24 -14.66
N ALA A 337 -24.61 -8.39 -15.55
CA ALA A 337 -23.67 -8.82 -16.59
C ALA A 337 -22.36 -9.34 -15.97
N VAL A 338 -21.78 -8.62 -14.99
CA VAL A 338 -20.59 -9.06 -14.26
C VAL A 338 -20.82 -10.38 -13.52
N GLN A 339 -22.00 -10.57 -12.91
CA GLN A 339 -22.33 -11.85 -12.26
C GLN A 339 -22.33 -13.02 -13.26
N LYS A 340 -22.82 -12.80 -14.49
CA LYS A 340 -22.83 -13.81 -15.57
C LYS A 340 -21.45 -14.02 -16.21
N TRP A 341 -20.59 -13.00 -16.21
CA TRP A 341 -19.23 -13.03 -16.76
C TRP A 341 -19.16 -13.60 -18.19
N SER A 342 -20.06 -13.16 -19.06
CA SER A 342 -20.17 -13.65 -20.44
C SER A 342 -20.18 -12.52 -21.47
N MET A 343 -19.48 -12.71 -22.58
CA MET A 343 -19.47 -11.79 -23.73
C MET A 343 -20.86 -11.55 -24.33
N SER A 344 -21.78 -12.52 -24.19
CA SER A 344 -23.17 -12.36 -24.65
C SER A 344 -23.94 -11.25 -23.92
N CYS A 345 -23.42 -10.78 -22.77
CA CYS A 345 -24.07 -9.71 -22.01
C CYS A 345 -23.83 -8.31 -22.58
N LEU A 346 -22.87 -8.14 -23.52
CA LEU A 346 -22.52 -6.84 -24.08
C LEU A 346 -23.72 -6.13 -24.73
N GLU A 347 -24.57 -6.87 -25.46
CA GLU A 347 -25.72 -6.30 -26.16
C GLU A 347 -26.80 -5.75 -25.21
N MET A 348 -26.77 -6.14 -23.94
CA MET A 348 -27.71 -5.65 -22.93
C MET A 348 -27.24 -4.36 -22.24
N LEU A 349 -25.97 -3.98 -22.43
CA LEU A 349 -25.36 -2.84 -21.74
C LEU A 349 -25.55 -1.54 -22.53
N PRO A 350 -25.72 -0.39 -21.84
CA PRO A 350 -25.58 0.92 -22.46
C PRO A 350 -24.26 1.06 -23.22
N GLU A 351 -24.25 1.83 -24.32
CA GLU A 351 -23.07 1.95 -25.21
C GLU A 351 -21.79 2.34 -24.48
N TYR A 352 -21.86 3.23 -23.48
CA TYR A 352 -20.67 3.65 -22.73
C TYR A 352 -20.14 2.58 -21.75
N MET A 353 -20.98 1.63 -21.33
CA MET A 353 -20.60 0.53 -20.43
C MET A 353 -20.00 -0.66 -21.17
N LYS A 354 -20.33 -0.83 -22.46
CA LYS A 354 -19.77 -1.90 -23.32
C LYS A 354 -18.24 -1.93 -23.31
N PRO A 355 -17.50 -0.81 -23.54
CA PRO A 355 -16.05 -0.84 -23.50
C PRO A 355 -15.49 -1.19 -22.11
N ILE A 356 -16.14 -0.78 -21.02
CA ILE A 356 -15.73 -1.12 -19.65
C ILE A 356 -15.82 -2.63 -19.44
N TYR A 357 -16.97 -3.20 -19.76
CA TYR A 357 -17.22 -4.64 -19.57
C TYR A 357 -16.33 -5.49 -20.48
N GLN A 358 -16.12 -5.07 -21.72
CA GLN A 358 -15.21 -5.73 -22.65
C GLN A 358 -13.78 -5.76 -22.09
N GLU A 359 -13.27 -4.63 -21.62
CA GLU A 359 -11.90 -4.55 -21.11
C GLU A 359 -11.74 -5.30 -19.79
N LEU A 360 -12.77 -5.31 -18.94
CA LEU A 360 -12.81 -6.16 -17.75
C LEU A 360 -12.60 -7.64 -18.09
N LEU A 361 -13.29 -8.14 -19.12
CA LEU A 361 -13.13 -9.51 -19.59
C LEU A 361 -11.76 -9.75 -20.23
N ASN A 362 -11.26 -8.78 -21.02
CA ASN A 362 -9.97 -8.88 -21.72
C ASN A 362 -8.80 -9.01 -20.75
N VAL A 363 -8.71 -8.15 -19.73
CA VAL A 363 -7.60 -8.16 -18.76
C VAL A 363 -7.57 -9.47 -17.97
N HIS A 364 -8.73 -9.99 -17.56
CA HIS A 364 -8.77 -11.28 -16.86
C HIS A 364 -8.45 -12.45 -17.79
N LYS A 365 -8.83 -12.36 -19.07
CA LYS A 365 -8.47 -13.37 -20.07
C LYS A 365 -6.97 -13.40 -20.36
N GLU A 366 -6.34 -12.24 -20.50
CA GLU A 366 -4.87 -12.12 -20.63
C GLU A 366 -4.17 -12.82 -19.46
N ALA A 367 -4.69 -12.61 -18.23
CA ALA A 367 -4.16 -13.29 -17.06
C ALA A 367 -4.36 -14.80 -17.08
N GLU A 368 -5.54 -15.28 -17.47
CA GLU A 368 -5.84 -16.71 -17.62
C GLU A 368 -4.93 -17.40 -18.62
N ASP A 369 -4.73 -16.80 -19.80
CA ASP A 369 -3.90 -17.36 -20.87
C ASP A 369 -2.43 -17.51 -20.42
N LEU A 370 -1.95 -16.63 -19.52
CA LEU A 370 -0.63 -16.72 -18.91
C LEU A 370 -0.57 -17.79 -17.80
N LEU A 371 -1.61 -17.90 -16.98
CA LEU A 371 -1.69 -18.87 -15.90
C LEU A 371 -1.87 -20.31 -16.39
N GLU A 372 -2.61 -20.51 -17.48
CA GLU A 372 -2.86 -21.83 -18.07
C GLU A 372 -1.54 -22.51 -18.48
N LYS A 373 -0.60 -21.73 -19.03
CA LYS A 373 0.76 -22.20 -19.38
C LYS A 373 1.55 -22.70 -18.17
N LYS A 374 1.23 -22.22 -16.97
CA LYS A 374 1.88 -22.56 -15.70
C LYS A 374 1.05 -23.56 -14.86
N GLY A 375 -0.07 -24.08 -15.38
CA GLY A 375 -0.96 -24.99 -14.63
C GLY A 375 -1.74 -24.32 -13.49
N ASN A 376 -1.78 -22.99 -13.43
CA ASN A 376 -2.31 -22.20 -12.32
C ASN A 376 -3.62 -21.46 -12.67
N ALA A 377 -4.35 -21.92 -13.70
CA ALA A 377 -5.56 -21.27 -14.19
C ALA A 377 -6.65 -21.08 -13.12
N TYR A 378 -6.69 -21.94 -12.09
CA TYR A 378 -7.62 -21.84 -10.98
C TYR A 378 -7.49 -20.52 -10.19
N ARG A 379 -6.32 -19.87 -10.19
CA ARG A 379 -6.10 -18.60 -9.48
C ARG A 379 -6.99 -17.48 -10.02
N SER A 380 -7.28 -17.49 -11.32
CA SER A 380 -8.17 -16.50 -11.95
C SER A 380 -9.60 -16.58 -11.41
N TYR A 381 -10.12 -17.79 -11.16
CA TYR A 381 -11.47 -18.00 -10.63
C TYR A 381 -11.72 -17.17 -9.37
N TYR A 382 -10.78 -17.21 -8.41
CA TYR A 382 -10.88 -16.47 -7.16
C TYR A 382 -10.93 -14.96 -7.38
N THR A 383 -10.05 -14.43 -8.23
CA THR A 383 -10.06 -12.99 -8.52
C THR A 383 -11.33 -12.53 -9.23
N LYS A 384 -11.92 -13.36 -10.10
CA LYS A 384 -13.21 -13.09 -10.74
C LYS A 384 -14.35 -13.06 -9.73
N GLU A 385 -14.40 -14.00 -8.79
CA GLU A 385 -15.43 -14.01 -7.75
C GLU A 385 -15.32 -12.78 -6.84
N MET A 386 -14.12 -12.30 -6.54
CA MET A 386 -13.94 -11.05 -5.79
C MET A 386 -14.38 -9.81 -6.57
N VAL A 387 -14.21 -9.76 -7.90
CA VAL A 387 -14.78 -8.68 -8.74
C VAL A 387 -16.32 -8.73 -8.74
N LYS A 388 -16.91 -9.93 -8.76
CA LYS A 388 -18.36 -10.10 -8.65
C LYS A 388 -18.87 -9.62 -7.29
N GLU A 389 -18.16 -9.93 -6.22
CA GLU A 389 -18.49 -9.45 -4.87
C GLU A 389 -18.37 -7.93 -4.76
N TYR A 390 -17.27 -7.37 -5.26
CA TYR A 390 -17.04 -5.93 -5.33
C TYR A 390 -18.18 -5.19 -6.03
N THR A 391 -18.56 -5.63 -7.22
CA THR A 391 -19.65 -4.99 -7.99
C THR A 391 -21.03 -5.15 -7.35
N ARG A 392 -21.29 -6.23 -6.60
CA ARG A 392 -22.51 -6.36 -5.78
C ARG A 392 -22.55 -5.31 -4.67
N ASN A 393 -21.41 -5.05 -4.03
CA ASN A 393 -21.32 -4.08 -2.93
C ASN A 393 -21.35 -2.63 -3.42
N LEU A 394 -20.72 -2.31 -4.56
CA LEU A 394 -20.89 -1.01 -5.22
C LEU A 394 -22.37 -0.73 -5.57
N LEU A 395 -23.13 -1.76 -5.98
CA LEU A 395 -24.57 -1.60 -6.22
C LEU A 395 -25.34 -1.27 -4.94
N ILE A 396 -24.91 -1.76 -3.78
CA ILE A 396 -25.52 -1.42 -2.48
C ILE A 396 -25.23 0.05 -2.14
N GLU A 397 -24.01 0.53 -2.31
CA GLU A 397 -23.67 1.94 -2.11
C GLU A 397 -24.44 2.87 -3.06
N ALA A 398 -24.50 2.51 -4.35
CA ALA A 398 -25.29 3.23 -5.34
C ALA A 398 -26.79 3.26 -4.96
N LYS A 399 -27.30 2.18 -4.36
CA LYS A 399 -28.67 2.15 -3.82
C LYS A 399 -28.83 3.13 -2.66
N TRP A 400 -27.91 3.13 -1.70
CA TRP A 400 -27.92 4.05 -0.57
C TRP A 400 -27.90 5.51 -1.02
N ALA A 401 -27.03 5.86 -1.98
CA ALA A 401 -27.00 7.19 -2.59
C ALA A 401 -28.35 7.55 -3.25
N ASN A 402 -28.89 6.65 -4.07
CA ASN A 402 -30.17 6.86 -4.78
C ASN A 402 -31.35 7.03 -3.81
N GLU A 403 -31.38 6.30 -2.70
CA GLU A 403 -32.42 6.37 -1.67
C GLU A 403 -32.14 7.44 -0.61
N LYS A 404 -30.98 8.12 -0.66
CA LYS A 404 -30.47 9.03 0.38
C LYS A 404 -30.46 8.39 1.76
N TYR A 405 -30.17 7.09 1.80
CA TYR A 405 -30.08 6.32 3.03
C TYR A 405 -28.68 6.49 3.63
N ILE A 406 -28.63 6.84 4.91
CA ILE A 406 -27.39 6.85 5.69
C ILE A 406 -27.45 5.64 6.62
N PRO A 407 -26.65 4.60 6.37
CA PRO A 407 -26.63 3.36 7.14
C PRO A 407 -26.09 3.58 8.57
N THR A 408 -26.23 2.53 9.40
CA THR A 408 -25.45 2.43 10.64
C THR A 408 -23.97 2.19 10.31
N VAL A 409 -23.06 2.50 11.23
CA VAL A 409 -21.62 2.24 11.11
C VAL A 409 -21.35 0.76 10.86
N GLU A 410 -22.06 -0.14 11.53
CA GLU A 410 -21.92 -1.58 11.33
C GLU A 410 -22.40 -2.03 9.94
N GLU A 411 -23.53 -1.50 9.48
CA GLU A 411 -24.05 -1.78 8.13
C GLU A 411 -23.11 -1.23 7.06
N HIS A 412 -22.68 0.03 7.21
CA HIS A 412 -21.71 0.70 6.34
C HIS A 412 -20.44 -0.13 6.20
N MET A 413 -19.80 -0.47 7.33
CA MET A 413 -18.53 -1.19 7.35
C MET A 413 -18.63 -2.60 6.72
N SER A 414 -19.79 -3.25 6.78
CA SER A 414 -19.95 -4.57 6.16
C SER A 414 -19.91 -4.52 4.63
N VAL A 415 -20.27 -3.38 4.03
CA VAL A 415 -20.19 -3.11 2.59
C VAL A 415 -18.84 -2.47 2.24
N THR A 416 -18.42 -1.47 3.01
CA THR A 416 -17.29 -0.61 2.62
C THR A 416 -15.92 -1.22 2.83
N LEU A 417 -15.82 -2.25 3.69
CA LEU A 417 -14.63 -3.11 3.73
C LEU A 417 -14.43 -3.90 2.43
N VAL A 418 -15.50 -4.14 1.66
CA VAL A 418 -15.41 -4.76 0.33
C VAL A 418 -15.15 -3.70 -0.75
N THR A 419 -15.88 -2.58 -0.74
CA THR A 419 -15.76 -1.52 -1.76
C THR A 419 -14.47 -0.69 -1.64
N CYS A 420 -13.74 -0.77 -0.53
CA CYS A 420 -12.35 -0.27 -0.48
C CYS A 420 -11.39 -1.09 -1.37
N ALA A 421 -11.85 -2.22 -1.92
CA ALA A 421 -11.14 -3.10 -2.85
C ALA A 421 -9.86 -3.78 -2.33
N TYR A 422 -9.36 -3.47 -1.13
CA TYR A 422 -8.05 -3.94 -0.66
C TYR A 422 -7.92 -5.46 -0.62
N ALA A 423 -8.91 -6.19 -0.11
CA ALA A 423 -8.86 -7.66 -0.11
C ALA A 423 -8.75 -8.23 -1.54
N MET A 424 -9.48 -7.65 -2.50
CA MET A 424 -9.38 -8.02 -3.91
C MET A 424 -8.00 -7.67 -4.51
N ILE A 425 -7.44 -6.51 -4.18
CA ILE A 425 -6.10 -6.08 -4.62
C ILE A 425 -5.04 -7.04 -4.04
N ILE A 426 -5.15 -7.40 -2.77
CA ILE A 426 -4.28 -8.37 -2.10
C ILE A 426 -4.35 -9.72 -2.81
N ALA A 427 -5.54 -10.25 -3.11
CA ALA A 427 -5.67 -11.49 -3.87
C ALA A 427 -5.04 -11.38 -5.27
N LYS A 428 -5.21 -10.24 -5.95
CA LYS A 428 -4.59 -9.97 -7.26
C LYS A 428 -3.07 -9.93 -7.20
N CYS A 429 -2.47 -9.57 -6.07
CA CYS A 429 -1.01 -9.63 -5.86
C CYS A 429 -0.45 -11.04 -5.98
N TYR A 430 -1.23 -12.06 -5.63
CA TYR A 430 -0.77 -13.45 -5.60
C TYR A 430 -0.96 -14.19 -6.92
N VAL A 431 -1.63 -13.60 -7.92
CA VAL A 431 -2.00 -14.27 -9.17
C VAL A 431 -0.79 -14.89 -9.86
N TYR A 432 0.28 -14.13 -10.05
CA TYR A 432 1.55 -14.63 -10.62
C TYR A 432 2.62 -14.95 -9.56
N GLY A 433 2.22 -15.14 -8.31
CA GLY A 433 3.13 -15.61 -7.27
C GLY A 433 3.75 -16.97 -7.61
N ASP A 434 4.81 -17.31 -6.89
CA ASP A 434 5.50 -18.59 -7.01
C ASP A 434 4.65 -19.77 -6.48
N ASP A 435 5.31 -20.91 -6.25
CA ASP A 435 4.67 -22.14 -5.79
C ASP A 435 4.18 -22.07 -4.33
N SER A 436 4.59 -21.03 -3.56
CA SER A 436 4.06 -20.80 -2.21
C SER A 436 2.60 -20.32 -2.22
N VAL A 437 2.13 -19.76 -3.35
CA VAL A 437 0.74 -19.35 -3.53
C VAL A 437 -0.11 -20.54 -3.94
N THR A 438 -1.04 -20.91 -3.08
CA THR A 438 -1.96 -22.03 -3.28
C THR A 438 -3.41 -21.57 -3.37
N GLU A 439 -4.32 -22.51 -3.62
CA GLU A 439 -5.75 -22.26 -3.52
C GLU A 439 -6.16 -21.74 -2.12
N ASP A 440 -5.51 -22.25 -1.07
CA ASP A 440 -5.79 -21.86 0.31
C ASP A 440 -5.35 -20.42 0.59
N THR A 441 -4.35 -19.88 -0.13
CA THR A 441 -4.00 -18.46 -0.07
C THR A 441 -5.19 -17.58 -0.45
N PHE A 442 -5.90 -17.90 -1.54
CA PHE A 442 -7.05 -17.10 -1.98
C PHE A 442 -8.25 -17.26 -1.04
N LYS A 443 -8.49 -18.48 -0.54
CA LYS A 443 -9.52 -18.73 0.49
C LYS A 443 -9.22 -17.94 1.76
N TRP A 444 -7.96 -17.94 2.20
CA TRP A 444 -7.50 -17.16 3.34
C TRP A 444 -7.84 -15.68 3.14
N VAL A 445 -7.44 -15.05 2.03
CA VAL A 445 -7.79 -13.64 1.77
C VAL A 445 -9.29 -13.40 1.77
N SER A 446 -10.07 -14.28 1.11
CA SER A 446 -11.52 -14.12 0.98
C SER A 446 -12.28 -14.20 2.31
N ASN A 447 -11.66 -14.75 3.35
CA ASN A 447 -12.23 -14.79 4.70
C ASN A 447 -11.94 -13.52 5.52
N TYR A 448 -11.27 -12.52 4.94
CA TYR A 448 -10.88 -11.27 5.61
C TYR A 448 -10.20 -11.50 6.97
N PRO A 449 -9.07 -12.24 7.01
CA PRO A 449 -8.32 -12.51 8.23
C PRO A 449 -7.87 -11.19 8.87
N PRO A 450 -7.54 -11.17 10.16
CA PRO A 450 -7.38 -9.91 10.89
C PRO A 450 -6.39 -8.93 10.25
N ILE A 451 -5.29 -9.40 9.64
CA ILE A 451 -4.33 -8.56 8.91
C ILE A 451 -4.92 -7.92 7.65
N VAL A 452 -5.71 -8.67 6.87
CA VAL A 452 -6.38 -8.16 5.66
C VAL A 452 -7.46 -7.16 6.06
N LYS A 453 -8.27 -7.51 7.06
CA LYS A 453 -9.31 -6.62 7.59
C LYS A 453 -8.72 -5.32 8.15
N ALA A 454 -7.61 -5.39 8.88
CA ALA A 454 -6.92 -4.22 9.40
C ALA A 454 -6.35 -3.33 8.27
N SER A 455 -5.79 -3.93 7.21
CA SER A 455 -5.34 -3.19 6.04
C SER A 455 -6.50 -2.47 5.33
N CYS A 456 -7.62 -3.17 5.10
CA CYS A 456 -8.85 -2.56 4.55
C CYS A 456 -9.36 -1.41 5.42
N LEU A 457 -9.38 -1.58 6.75
CA LEU A 457 -9.87 -0.57 7.67
C LEU A 457 -8.98 0.67 7.70
N ILE A 458 -7.65 0.49 7.62
CA ILE A 458 -6.70 1.60 7.50
C ILE A 458 -7.00 2.42 6.25
N LEU A 459 -7.09 1.77 5.07
CA LEU A 459 -7.44 2.49 3.85
C LEU A 459 -8.77 3.22 4.02
N ARG A 460 -9.83 2.47 4.35
CA ARG A 460 -11.20 3.00 4.32
C ARG A 460 -11.35 4.21 5.22
N LEU A 461 -10.80 4.16 6.44
CA LEU A 461 -10.89 5.26 7.38
C LEU A 461 -10.02 6.46 6.98
N MET A 462 -8.80 6.22 6.46
CA MET A 462 -7.92 7.30 6.05
C MET A 462 -8.45 8.03 4.80
N ASP A 463 -8.95 7.27 3.81
CA ASP A 463 -9.61 7.81 2.63
C ASP A 463 -10.85 8.60 3.03
N ASP A 464 -11.78 8.04 3.82
CA ASP A 464 -12.99 8.74 4.26
C ASP A 464 -12.66 10.05 5.00
N ILE A 465 -11.66 10.06 5.87
CA ILE A 465 -11.21 11.28 6.57
C ILE A 465 -10.69 12.32 5.55
N ALA A 466 -9.92 11.89 4.56
CA ALA A 466 -9.27 12.75 3.58
C ALA A 466 -10.27 13.31 2.55
N THR A 467 -11.23 12.51 2.10
CA THR A 467 -12.17 12.83 1.01
C THR A 467 -13.50 13.39 1.50
N HIS A 468 -13.83 13.27 2.79
CA HIS A 468 -15.15 13.62 3.37
C HIS A 468 -15.74 14.94 2.84
N LYS A 469 -14.95 16.01 2.81
CA LYS A 469 -15.44 17.33 2.38
C LYS A 469 -15.84 17.36 0.91
N GLU A 470 -15.01 16.79 0.04
CA GLU A 470 -15.28 16.74 -1.40
C GLU A 470 -16.48 15.82 -1.70
N GLU A 471 -16.59 14.71 -0.96
CA GLU A 471 -17.73 13.78 -1.07
C GLU A 471 -19.06 14.45 -0.71
N GLN A 472 -19.07 15.30 0.33
CA GLN A 472 -20.26 16.08 0.69
C GLN A 472 -20.66 17.07 -0.41
N GLU A 473 -19.70 17.72 -1.06
CA GLU A 473 -19.98 18.69 -2.12
C GLU A 473 -20.61 18.06 -3.37
N ARG A 474 -20.30 16.78 -3.66
CA ARG A 474 -20.82 16.04 -4.83
C ARG A 474 -22.09 15.21 -4.57
N ASN A 475 -22.69 15.28 -3.37
CA ASN A 475 -23.81 14.43 -2.93
C ASN A 475 -23.51 12.93 -3.07
N HIS A 476 -22.33 12.51 -2.61
CA HIS A 476 -21.91 11.11 -2.61
C HIS A 476 -22.73 10.24 -1.64
N VAL A 477 -22.55 8.92 -1.67
CA VAL A 477 -23.00 8.04 -0.57
C VAL A 477 -22.33 8.45 0.73
N ALA A 478 -23.01 8.24 1.85
CA ALA A 478 -22.53 8.70 3.14
C ALA A 478 -21.24 7.98 3.57
N SER A 479 -20.19 8.74 3.88
CA SER A 479 -18.91 8.22 4.35
C SER A 479 -19.01 7.61 5.76
N SER A 480 -17.96 6.92 6.22
CA SER A 480 -17.89 6.44 7.62
C SER A 480 -18.06 7.59 8.61
N VAL A 481 -17.57 8.80 8.28
CA VAL A 481 -17.64 9.98 9.15
C VAL A 481 -19.10 10.36 9.38
N GLU A 482 -19.90 10.42 8.32
CA GLU A 482 -21.32 10.77 8.38
C GLU A 482 -22.15 9.69 9.08
N CYS A 483 -21.88 8.42 8.77
CA CYS A 483 -22.54 7.30 9.43
C CYS A 483 -22.31 7.36 10.95
N TYR A 484 -21.07 7.63 11.38
CA TYR A 484 -20.71 7.73 12.79
C TYR A 484 -21.34 8.96 13.48
N MET A 485 -21.26 10.13 12.85
CA MET A 485 -21.87 11.36 13.36
C MET A 485 -23.38 11.19 13.54
N LYS A 486 -24.06 10.59 12.56
CA LYS A 486 -25.50 10.37 12.60
C LYS A 486 -25.90 9.36 13.68
N GLN A 487 -25.17 8.25 13.81
CA GLN A 487 -25.53 7.18 14.76
C GLN A 487 -25.28 7.54 16.22
N TYR A 488 -24.18 8.26 16.49
CA TYR A 488 -23.78 8.60 17.86
C TYR A 488 -24.03 10.05 18.25
N GLU A 489 -24.60 10.86 17.35
CA GLU A 489 -24.92 12.28 17.55
C GLU A 489 -23.69 13.10 18.01
N VAL A 490 -22.54 12.86 17.39
CA VAL A 490 -21.26 13.53 17.71
C VAL A 490 -20.81 14.48 16.61
N SER A 491 -19.87 15.38 16.94
CA SER A 491 -19.20 16.26 15.98
C SER A 491 -18.26 15.50 15.04
N GLU A 492 -18.00 16.08 13.87
CA GLU A 492 -17.00 15.60 12.89
C GLU A 492 -15.61 15.39 13.52
N ASP A 493 -15.12 16.36 14.30
CA ASP A 493 -13.82 16.27 14.97
C ASP A 493 -13.72 15.02 15.86
N ARG A 494 -14.81 14.73 16.59
CA ARG A 494 -14.90 13.55 17.43
C ARG A 494 -14.88 12.25 16.62
N ALA A 495 -15.56 12.21 15.47
CA ALA A 495 -15.52 11.06 14.57
C ALA A 495 -14.10 10.85 14.01
N ARG A 496 -13.43 11.92 13.58
CA ARG A 496 -12.04 11.90 13.08
C ARG A 496 -11.05 11.41 14.15
N GLU A 497 -11.19 11.83 15.40
CA GLU A 497 -10.39 11.34 16.53
C GLU A 497 -10.55 9.82 16.73
N VAL A 498 -11.80 9.33 16.74
CA VAL A 498 -12.11 7.91 16.92
C VAL A 498 -11.50 7.09 15.79
N PHE A 499 -11.65 7.54 14.54
CA PHE A 499 -11.10 6.84 13.39
C PHE A 499 -9.58 6.87 13.34
N SER A 500 -8.96 7.99 13.71
CA SER A 500 -7.50 8.08 13.85
C SER A 500 -6.98 7.07 14.87
N LYS A 501 -7.71 6.85 15.97
CA LYS A 501 -7.38 5.81 16.95
C LYS A 501 -7.57 4.40 16.38
N LEU A 502 -8.67 4.14 15.66
CA LEU A 502 -8.90 2.84 15.01
C LEU A 502 -7.82 2.50 13.97
N VAL A 503 -7.30 3.49 13.24
CA VAL A 503 -6.15 3.32 12.34
C VAL A 503 -4.90 2.90 13.13
N GLN A 504 -4.63 3.53 14.28
CA GLN A 504 -3.51 3.14 15.15
C GLN A 504 -3.68 1.73 15.73
N ASP A 505 -4.89 1.38 16.16
CA ASP A 505 -5.20 0.05 16.69
C ASP A 505 -5.10 -1.02 15.58
N SER A 506 -5.48 -0.69 14.34
CA SER A 506 -5.32 -1.57 13.18
C SER A 506 -3.84 -1.88 12.89
N TRP A 507 -2.94 -0.93 13.09
CA TRP A 507 -1.50 -1.19 13.01
C TRP A 507 -1.01 -2.18 14.08
N LYS A 508 -1.58 -2.15 15.29
CA LYS A 508 -1.29 -3.15 16.34
C LYS A 508 -1.75 -4.55 15.93
N VAL A 509 -2.91 -4.64 15.26
CA VAL A 509 -3.41 -5.91 14.69
C VAL A 509 -2.46 -6.41 13.61
N ILE A 510 -2.08 -5.57 12.64
CA ILE A 510 -1.11 -5.95 11.60
C ILE A 510 0.19 -6.46 12.22
N ASN A 511 0.72 -5.78 13.23
CA ASN A 511 1.92 -6.24 13.93
C ASN A 511 1.73 -7.62 14.57
N ARG A 512 0.62 -7.85 15.28
CA ARG A 512 0.33 -9.14 15.94
C ARG A 512 0.27 -10.29 14.93
N GLU A 513 -0.45 -10.08 13.83
CA GLU A 513 -0.62 -11.10 12.77
C GLU A 513 0.65 -11.32 11.94
N SER A 514 1.66 -10.46 12.10
CA SER A 514 2.98 -10.62 11.46
C SER A 514 3.96 -11.43 12.33
N LEU A 515 3.61 -11.75 13.58
CA LEU A 515 4.44 -12.53 14.49
C LEU A 515 4.16 -14.03 14.34
N SER A 516 5.22 -14.84 14.41
CA SER A 516 5.15 -16.29 14.29
C SER A 516 4.48 -16.96 15.50
N PRO A 517 3.75 -18.07 15.30
CA PRO A 517 3.45 -18.72 14.00
C PRO A 517 2.36 -17.97 13.21
N THR A 518 2.45 -17.99 11.88
CA THR A 518 1.51 -17.33 10.96
C THR A 518 0.72 -18.36 10.16
N ASP A 519 -0.52 -18.02 9.76
CA ASP A 519 -1.40 -18.90 8.97
C ASP A 519 -0.90 -19.13 7.53
N VAL A 520 -0.11 -18.19 7.01
CA VAL A 520 0.45 -18.21 5.66
C VAL A 520 1.95 -17.87 5.71
N PRO A 521 2.73 -18.25 4.67
CA PRO A 521 4.13 -17.84 4.55
C PRO A 521 4.31 -16.32 4.69
N ARG A 522 5.40 -15.90 5.36
CA ARG A 522 5.69 -14.49 5.66
C ARG A 522 5.66 -13.59 4.42
N ALA A 523 6.17 -14.06 3.28
CA ALA A 523 6.14 -13.31 2.02
C ALA A 523 4.71 -12.90 1.61
N LEU A 524 3.70 -13.73 1.93
CA LEU A 524 2.30 -13.44 1.65
C LEU A 524 1.70 -12.40 2.61
N LEU A 525 2.34 -12.09 3.75
CA LEU A 525 1.89 -11.03 4.65
C LEU A 525 2.36 -9.63 4.17
N MET A 526 3.32 -9.55 3.25
CA MET A 526 3.87 -8.27 2.80
C MET A 526 2.88 -7.41 2.01
N PRO A 527 2.07 -7.94 1.07
CA PRO A 527 1.09 -7.11 0.36
C PRO A 527 0.09 -6.36 1.26
N PRO A 528 -0.62 -6.99 2.23
CA PRO A 528 -1.51 -6.23 3.12
C PRO A 528 -0.76 -5.21 3.98
N ILE A 529 0.48 -5.51 4.39
CA ILE A 529 1.33 -4.56 5.14
C ILE A 529 1.70 -3.35 4.29
N ASN A 530 2.20 -3.57 3.06
CA ASN A 530 2.67 -2.52 2.19
C ASN A 530 1.53 -1.64 1.67
N LEU A 531 0.36 -2.23 1.45
CA LEU A 531 -0.88 -1.49 1.20
C LEU A 531 -1.30 -0.63 2.40
N ALA A 532 -1.13 -1.09 3.65
CA ALA A 532 -1.35 -0.22 4.80
C ALA A 532 -0.32 0.93 4.87
N ARG A 533 0.95 0.69 4.51
CA ARG A 533 2.02 1.71 4.49
C ARG A 533 1.76 2.84 3.49
N VAL A 534 1.28 2.50 2.29
CA VAL A 534 1.05 3.51 1.24
C VAL A 534 -0.08 4.47 1.59
N CYS A 535 -1.03 4.07 2.45
CA CYS A 535 -2.12 4.93 2.91
C CYS A 535 -1.61 6.21 3.59
N ASP A 536 -0.52 6.14 4.35
CA ASP A 536 0.09 7.35 4.96
C ASP A 536 0.61 8.32 3.89
N VAL A 537 1.08 7.82 2.74
CA VAL A 537 1.56 8.66 1.63
C VAL A 537 0.39 9.25 0.84
N LEU A 538 -0.71 8.50 0.70
CA LEU A 538 -1.85 8.89 -0.14
C LEU A 538 -2.87 9.76 0.61
N TYR A 539 -3.02 9.59 1.93
CA TYR A 539 -4.19 10.11 2.65
C TYR A 539 -3.88 10.88 3.94
N ALA A 540 -2.66 10.81 4.49
CA ALA A 540 -2.36 11.47 5.77
C ALA A 540 -2.43 13.01 5.70
N ARG A 541 -2.36 13.60 4.49
CA ARG A 541 -2.32 15.05 4.28
C ARG A 541 -3.42 15.55 3.32
N GLY A 542 -4.44 14.74 3.11
CA GLY A 542 -5.47 14.94 2.08
C GLY A 542 -5.37 13.84 1.02
N ASP A 543 -6.21 13.92 -0.01
CA ASP A 543 -6.28 12.92 -1.09
C ASP A 543 -5.19 13.16 -2.15
N ASP A 544 -3.97 12.72 -1.86
CA ASP A 544 -2.83 12.82 -2.78
C ASP A 544 -2.95 11.85 -3.97
N TYR A 545 -3.88 10.90 -3.94
CA TYR A 545 -4.17 10.02 -5.08
C TYR A 545 -4.92 10.79 -6.18
N ASN A 546 -6.02 11.46 -5.82
CA ASN A 546 -6.78 12.24 -6.79
C ASN A 546 -6.18 13.64 -7.00
N HIS A 547 -5.53 14.23 -5.99
CA HIS A 547 -5.01 15.60 -5.99
C HIS A 547 -3.52 15.64 -5.65
N ALA A 548 -2.70 14.95 -6.45
CA ALA A 548 -1.25 14.85 -6.24
C ALA A 548 -0.62 16.20 -5.82
N GLY A 549 -0.25 16.28 -4.53
CA GLY A 549 0.36 17.44 -3.91
C GLY A 549 1.83 17.57 -4.26
N LYS A 550 2.52 18.48 -3.56
CA LYS A 550 3.96 18.71 -3.80
C LYS A 550 4.80 17.47 -3.49
N GLU A 551 4.46 16.75 -2.42
CA GLU A 551 5.22 15.57 -1.98
C GLU A 551 4.98 14.37 -2.90
N MET A 552 3.73 14.06 -3.25
CA MET A 552 3.44 12.98 -4.18
C MET A 552 4.14 13.18 -5.54
N LYS A 553 4.11 14.41 -6.07
CA LYS A 553 4.86 14.75 -7.30
C LYS A 553 6.37 14.54 -7.11
N HIS A 554 6.92 14.97 -5.98
CA HIS A 554 8.34 14.79 -5.68
C HIS A 554 8.72 13.31 -5.62
N TYR A 555 7.90 12.46 -4.99
CA TYR A 555 8.13 11.02 -4.96
C TYR A 555 8.08 10.41 -6.36
N ILE A 556 7.04 10.68 -7.13
CA ILE A 556 6.92 10.18 -8.52
C ILE A 556 8.13 10.60 -9.36
N ILE A 557 8.55 11.87 -9.29
CA ILE A 557 9.72 12.36 -10.02
C ILE A 557 10.99 11.62 -9.57
N SER A 558 11.16 11.37 -8.27
CA SER A 558 12.34 10.68 -7.74
C SER A 558 12.37 9.19 -8.11
N PHE A 559 11.22 8.53 -8.22
CA PHE A 559 11.14 7.12 -8.61
C PHE A 559 11.20 6.88 -10.11
N LEU A 560 10.62 7.77 -10.91
CA LEU A 560 10.30 7.47 -12.31
C LEU A 560 10.93 8.43 -13.31
N VAL A 561 11.65 9.46 -12.84
CA VAL A 561 12.23 10.49 -13.72
C VAL A 561 13.70 10.74 -13.42
N ASN A 562 14.04 11.05 -12.17
CA ASN A 562 15.38 11.48 -11.79
C ASN A 562 16.17 10.32 -11.20
N PRO A 563 17.27 9.86 -11.85
CA PRO A 563 18.14 8.85 -11.27
C PRO A 563 18.97 9.42 -10.13
N ILE A 564 19.38 8.57 -9.20
CA ILE A 564 20.33 8.91 -8.15
C ILE A 564 21.72 9.10 -8.78
N THR A 565 22.40 10.17 -8.42
CA THR A 565 23.78 10.41 -8.85
C THR A 565 24.73 9.43 -8.14
N ILE A 566 25.41 8.60 -8.94
CA ILE A 566 26.35 7.56 -8.46
C ILE A 566 27.55 8.18 -7.77
#